data_AF-A0A2G1VLC9-F1
#
_entry.id   AF-A0A2G1VLC9-F1
#
_cell.length_a   1.000
_cell.length_b   1.000
_cell.length_c   1.000
_cell.angle_alpha   90.00
_cell.angle_beta   90.00
_cell.angle_gamma   90.00
#
_symmetry.space_group_name_H-M   'P 1'
#
loop_
_entity.id
_entity.type
_entity.pdbx_description
1 polymer ?
#
loop_
_entity_poly.entity_id
_entity_poly.type
_entity_poly.pdbx_seq_one_letter_code
_entity_poly.pdbx_strand_id
1 'polypeptide(L)'
;MARIAHEKEALLAVDNTFASPINQGPLALGADLVVHSATKYLGGHSDLTAGEQMTGFGGMMTIEIAGGGQTAAAVADNLRISLLATSLGGVESLVSQPSATSHHAIGRDEREKRGISDGMLRLSIGLEDPEDLIADLKQAIDKAIASGYSLP
;
A
#
# COMPACT_ATOMS: atom_id res chain seq x y z
N MET A 1 -16.11 -10.79 -6.35
CA MET A 1 -16.00 -10.38 -4.94
C MET A 1 -16.23 -8.88 -4.79
N ALA A 2 -15.56 -8.02 -5.57
CA ALA A 2 -15.82 -6.56 -5.63
C ALA A 2 -17.31 -6.20 -5.63
N ARG A 3 -18.06 -6.68 -6.65
CA ARG A 3 -19.52 -6.50 -6.73
C ARG A 3 -20.26 -6.84 -5.43
N ILE A 4 -19.91 -7.95 -4.78
CA ILE A 4 -20.61 -8.42 -3.57
C ILE A 4 -20.25 -7.53 -2.37
N ALA A 5 -18.99 -7.10 -2.24
CA ALA A 5 -18.55 -6.20 -1.18
C ALA A 5 -19.24 -4.83 -1.31
N HIS A 6 -19.24 -4.27 -2.52
CA HIS A 6 -19.87 -2.98 -2.80
C HIS A 6 -21.40 -3.00 -2.69
N GLU A 7 -22.06 -4.12 -3.04
CA GLU A 7 -23.51 -4.35 -2.75
C GLU A 7 -23.85 -4.32 -1.25
N LYS A 8 -22.84 -4.45 -0.38
CA LYS A 8 -22.96 -4.40 1.08
C LYS A 8 -22.34 -3.15 1.68
N GLU A 9 -22.00 -2.15 0.85
CA GLU A 9 -21.34 -0.91 1.29
C GLU A 9 -20.02 -1.19 2.05
N ALA A 10 -19.33 -2.28 1.70
CA ALA A 10 -18.07 -2.68 2.30
C ALA A 10 -16.89 -2.43 1.35
N LEU A 11 -15.75 -1.99 1.90
CA LEU A 11 -14.48 -1.89 1.18
C LEU A 11 -13.88 -3.28 0.94
N LEU A 12 -13.31 -3.48 -0.25
CA LEU A 12 -12.58 -4.67 -0.64
C LEU A 12 -11.07 -4.40 -0.68
N ALA A 13 -10.35 -5.02 0.26
CA ALA A 13 -8.89 -5.13 0.21
C ALA A 13 -8.46 -6.48 -0.39
N VAL A 14 -7.45 -6.48 -1.26
CA VAL A 14 -6.85 -7.69 -1.85
C VAL A 14 -5.38 -7.75 -1.47
N ASP A 15 -4.96 -8.82 -0.78
CA ASP A 15 -3.54 -9.16 -0.66
C ASP A 15 -3.05 -9.75 -1.99
N ASN A 16 -2.26 -8.97 -2.71
CA ASN A 16 -1.69 -9.32 -4.02
C ASN A 16 -0.19 -9.64 -3.91
N THR A 17 0.27 -10.08 -2.74
CA THR A 17 1.68 -10.43 -2.49
C THR A 17 2.17 -11.52 -3.45
N PHE A 18 1.39 -12.58 -3.66
CA PHE A 18 1.79 -13.72 -4.50
C PHE A 18 1.67 -13.44 -5.99
N ALA A 19 0.59 -12.80 -6.42
CA ALA A 19 0.41 -12.49 -7.83
C ALA A 19 1.32 -11.33 -8.27
N SER A 20 1.70 -10.43 -7.36
CA SER A 20 2.47 -9.20 -7.63
C SER A 20 1.69 -8.22 -8.53
N PRO A 21 2.03 -6.91 -8.53
CA PRO A 21 1.36 -5.95 -9.39
C PRO A 21 1.65 -6.19 -10.88
N ILE A 22 2.66 -7.03 -11.21
CA ILE A 22 3.02 -7.36 -12.60
C ILE A 22 2.04 -8.38 -13.20
N ASN A 23 1.59 -9.38 -12.43
CA ASN A 23 0.75 -10.46 -12.98
C ASN A 23 -0.75 -10.24 -12.75
N GLN A 24 -1.14 -9.41 -11.77
CA GLN A 24 -2.53 -9.09 -11.49
C GLN A 24 -2.65 -7.65 -10.99
N GLY A 25 -3.62 -6.91 -11.53
CA GLY A 25 -4.00 -5.59 -11.03
C GLY A 25 -5.40 -5.63 -10.40
N PRO A 26 -5.54 -5.99 -9.10
CA PRO A 26 -6.86 -6.13 -8.47
C PRO A 26 -7.65 -4.82 -8.41
N LEU A 27 -6.99 -3.66 -8.42
CA LEU A 27 -7.66 -2.37 -8.55
C LEU A 27 -8.49 -2.29 -9.84
N ALA A 28 -7.93 -2.77 -10.97
CA ALA A 28 -8.67 -2.84 -12.23
C ALA A 28 -9.82 -3.86 -12.22
N LEU A 29 -9.85 -4.76 -11.22
CA LEU A 29 -10.89 -5.75 -11.00
C LEU A 29 -11.94 -5.29 -9.97
N GLY A 30 -11.85 -4.04 -9.50
CA GLY A 30 -12.79 -3.43 -8.55
C GLY A 30 -12.42 -3.58 -7.08
N ALA A 31 -11.14 -3.85 -6.75
CA ALA A 31 -10.67 -3.70 -5.37
C ALA A 31 -10.47 -2.21 -5.03
N ASP A 32 -10.72 -1.88 -3.77
CA ASP A 32 -10.53 -0.53 -3.22
C ASP A 32 -9.09 -0.30 -2.73
N LEU A 33 -8.50 -1.38 -2.21
CA LEU A 33 -7.17 -1.41 -1.63
C LEU A 33 -6.45 -2.67 -2.10
N VAL A 34 -5.19 -2.55 -2.46
CA VAL A 34 -4.32 -3.71 -2.69
C VAL A 34 -3.16 -3.66 -1.72
N VAL A 35 -2.85 -4.79 -1.08
CA VAL A 35 -1.74 -4.93 -0.13
C VAL A 35 -0.68 -5.85 -0.73
N HIS A 36 0.58 -5.53 -0.50
CA HIS A 36 1.72 -6.35 -0.87
C HIS A 36 2.75 -6.40 0.26
N SER A 37 3.29 -7.60 0.51
CA SER A 37 4.51 -7.75 1.32
C SER A 37 5.71 -7.26 0.51
N ALA A 38 6.26 -6.11 0.89
CA ALA A 38 7.42 -5.52 0.22
C ALA A 38 8.69 -6.38 0.34
N THR A 39 8.72 -7.29 1.32
CA THR A 39 9.84 -8.22 1.58
C THR A 39 9.84 -9.47 0.70
N LYS A 40 8.85 -9.65 -0.19
CA LYS A 40 8.68 -10.83 -1.05
C LYS A 40 9.06 -10.50 -2.49
N TYR A 41 8.18 -10.79 -3.46
CA TYR A 41 8.42 -10.54 -4.89
C TYR A 41 8.80 -9.08 -5.20
N LEU A 42 8.26 -8.10 -4.46
CA LEU A 42 8.61 -6.68 -4.63
C LEU A 42 10.03 -6.33 -4.15
N GLY A 43 10.62 -7.13 -3.26
CA GLY A 43 12.00 -6.98 -2.82
C GLY A 43 13.02 -7.51 -3.85
N GLY A 44 12.55 -8.26 -4.87
CA GLY A 44 13.33 -8.65 -6.04
C GLY A 44 14.44 -9.68 -5.81
N HIS A 45 14.52 -10.32 -4.64
CA HIS A 45 15.65 -11.17 -4.27
C HIS A 45 15.34 -12.60 -3.83
N SER A 46 14.09 -13.05 -3.62
CA SER A 46 13.81 -14.42 -3.13
C SER A 46 12.32 -14.76 -2.94
N ASP A 47 11.78 -15.57 -3.86
CA ASP A 47 10.34 -15.80 -3.99
C ASP A 47 9.87 -17.05 -3.21
N LEU A 48 10.65 -18.13 -3.27
CA LEU A 48 10.45 -19.38 -2.50
C LEU A 48 11.16 -19.34 -1.14
N THR A 49 12.19 -18.53 -1.07
CA THR A 49 13.18 -18.57 -0.02
C THR A 49 12.62 -17.90 1.23
N ALA A 50 11.80 -16.84 1.16
CA ALA A 50 11.34 -16.13 2.37
C ALA A 50 10.41 -16.92 3.34
N GLY A 51 9.83 -18.06 2.95
CA GLY A 51 9.11 -18.97 3.88
C GLY A 51 10.02 -20.04 4.48
N GLU A 52 11.04 -20.47 3.71
CA GLU A 52 12.02 -21.50 4.08
C GLU A 52 13.28 -20.94 4.76
N GLN A 53 13.65 -19.69 4.45
CA GLN A 53 14.90 -19.02 4.83
C GLN A 53 14.71 -17.94 5.89
N MET A 54 13.47 -17.43 6.08
CA MET A 54 13.18 -16.37 7.04
C MET A 54 12.22 -16.89 8.11
N THR A 55 12.48 -16.53 9.36
CA THR A 55 11.62 -16.86 10.51
C THR A 55 10.45 -15.88 10.68
N GLY A 56 10.35 -14.86 9.83
CA GLY A 56 9.32 -13.83 9.84
C GLY A 56 9.41 -12.92 8.61
N PHE A 57 8.41 -12.06 8.41
CA PHE A 57 8.26 -11.29 7.16
C PHE A 57 8.67 -9.81 7.26
N GLY A 58 9.02 -9.34 8.45
CA GLY A 58 9.40 -7.95 8.73
C GLY A 58 8.20 -6.98 8.72
N GLY A 59 8.47 -5.71 9.06
CA GLY A 59 7.45 -4.65 9.15
C GLY A 59 7.30 -3.80 7.87
N MET A 60 7.93 -4.21 6.76
CA MET A 60 7.85 -3.46 5.50
C MET A 60 6.69 -3.95 4.64
N MET A 61 5.75 -3.04 4.36
CA MET A 61 4.55 -3.32 3.57
C MET A 61 4.32 -2.22 2.55
N THR A 62 3.69 -2.59 1.43
CA THR A 62 3.25 -1.63 0.42
C THR A 62 1.75 -1.79 0.22
N ILE A 63 1.03 -0.69 0.11
CA ILE A 63 -0.38 -0.68 -0.27
C ILE A 63 -0.58 0.18 -1.51
N GLU A 64 -1.59 -0.14 -2.30
CA GLU A 64 -2.00 0.62 -3.47
C GLU A 64 -3.43 1.11 -3.28
N ILE A 65 -3.60 2.43 -3.31
CA ILE A 65 -4.87 3.12 -3.10
C ILE A 65 -5.54 3.36 -4.46
N ALA A 66 -6.79 2.92 -4.63
CA ALA A 66 -7.56 3.27 -5.82
C ALA A 66 -7.81 4.79 -5.87
N GLY A 67 -8.01 5.35 -7.07
CA GLY A 67 -8.09 6.81 -7.26
C GLY A 67 -6.72 7.51 -7.45
N GLY A 68 -5.63 6.74 -7.52
CA GLY A 68 -4.33 7.22 -8.02
C GLY A 68 -3.55 8.10 -7.04
N GLY A 69 -2.52 8.80 -7.55
CA GLY A 69 -1.51 9.44 -6.72
C GLY A 69 -2.00 10.57 -5.82
N GLN A 70 -3.04 11.31 -6.22
CA GLN A 70 -3.63 12.35 -5.37
C GLN A 70 -4.39 11.73 -4.18
N THR A 71 -5.13 10.65 -4.42
CA THR A 71 -5.84 9.93 -3.36
C THR A 71 -4.85 9.30 -2.39
N ALA A 72 -3.79 8.68 -2.90
CA ALA A 72 -2.71 8.14 -2.06
C ALA A 72 -2.03 9.23 -1.21
N ALA A 73 -1.74 10.41 -1.79
CA ALA A 73 -1.20 11.54 -1.04
C ALA A 73 -2.18 12.01 0.06
N ALA A 74 -3.48 12.12 -0.26
CA ALA A 74 -4.50 12.50 0.70
C ALA A 74 -4.62 11.50 1.86
N VAL A 75 -4.51 10.19 1.59
CA VAL A 75 -4.45 9.16 2.65
C VAL A 75 -3.22 9.36 3.51
N ALA A 76 -2.04 9.52 2.92
CA ALA A 76 -0.79 9.71 3.65
C ALA A 76 -0.83 10.97 4.55
N ASP A 77 -1.38 12.08 4.04
CA ASP A 77 -1.51 13.33 4.79
C ASP A 77 -2.52 13.26 5.95
N ASN A 78 -3.47 12.31 5.89
CA ASN A 78 -4.50 12.13 6.93
C ASN A 78 -4.13 11.12 8.01
N LEU A 79 -3.03 10.37 7.85
CA LEU A 79 -2.51 9.48 8.90
C LEU A 79 -2.04 10.30 10.10
N ARG A 80 -2.34 9.81 11.29
CA ARG A 80 -2.05 10.49 12.57
C ARG A 80 -0.92 9.83 13.32
N ILE A 81 -0.76 8.52 13.15
CA ILE A 81 0.26 7.72 13.82
C ILE A 81 1.50 7.60 12.92
N SER A 82 1.31 7.22 11.66
CA SER A 82 2.43 7.05 10.74
C SER A 82 2.99 8.39 10.27
N LEU A 83 4.29 8.62 10.46
CA LEU A 83 4.96 9.85 10.04
C LEU A 83 5.32 9.78 8.55
N LEU A 84 5.10 10.88 7.83
CA LEU A 84 5.52 10.98 6.43
C LEU A 84 7.05 11.17 6.36
N ALA A 85 7.77 10.09 6.08
CA ALA A 85 9.24 10.06 6.05
C ALA A 85 9.77 8.99 5.10
N THR A 86 10.98 9.21 4.56
CA THR A 86 11.64 8.28 3.65
C THR A 86 12.49 7.20 4.33
N SER A 87 12.72 7.34 5.65
CA SER A 87 13.44 6.36 6.49
C SER A 87 12.59 5.11 6.74
N LEU A 88 13.19 4.05 7.31
CA LEU A 88 12.57 2.74 7.50
C LEU A 88 13.16 2.05 8.75
N GLY A 89 12.41 1.15 9.38
CA GLY A 89 12.90 0.22 10.41
C GLY A 89 13.11 0.82 11.81
N GLY A 90 12.55 2.00 12.07
CA GLY A 90 12.50 2.60 13.41
C GLY A 90 11.45 1.94 14.30
N VAL A 91 11.32 2.42 15.55
CA VAL A 91 10.23 2.02 16.44
C VAL A 91 8.93 2.73 16.08
N GLU A 92 9.03 3.85 15.36
CA GLU A 92 7.94 4.63 14.84
C GLU A 92 7.47 4.11 13.48
N SER A 93 6.16 4.13 13.27
CA SER A 93 5.56 3.84 11.98
C SER A 93 5.79 4.99 11.00
N LEU A 94 6.23 4.66 9.79
CA LEU A 94 6.53 5.63 8.72
C LEU A 94 5.78 5.30 7.44
N VAL A 95 5.37 6.32 6.70
CA VAL A 95 4.73 6.22 5.39
C VAL A 95 5.49 7.07 4.36
N SER A 96 5.62 6.55 3.13
CA SER A 96 6.19 7.29 2.00
C SER A 96 5.45 6.95 0.72
N GLN A 97 5.32 7.92 -0.19
CA GLN A 97 4.86 7.66 -1.56
C GLN A 97 6.10 7.51 -2.47
N PRO A 98 6.44 6.29 -2.94
CA PRO A 98 7.69 6.07 -3.67
C PRO A 98 7.81 6.91 -4.95
N SER A 99 6.70 7.10 -5.66
CA SER A 99 6.62 7.90 -6.89
C SER A 99 6.97 9.39 -6.65
N ALA A 100 6.66 9.94 -5.48
CA ALA A 100 6.95 11.32 -5.13
C ALA A 100 8.31 11.50 -4.40
N THR A 101 8.95 10.40 -3.99
CA THR A 101 10.13 10.45 -3.11
C THR A 101 11.32 9.67 -3.71
N SER A 102 11.56 8.46 -3.23
CA SER A 102 12.71 7.62 -3.54
C SER A 102 12.86 7.30 -5.03
N HIS A 103 11.75 7.27 -5.78
CA HIS A 103 11.72 6.92 -7.20
C HIS A 103 11.26 8.09 -8.08
N HIS A 104 11.30 9.33 -7.57
CA HIS A 104 10.86 10.52 -8.32
C HIS A 104 11.66 10.74 -9.62
N ALA A 105 12.94 10.34 -9.64
CA ALA A 105 13.83 10.50 -10.79
C ALA A 105 13.57 9.48 -11.93
N ILE A 106 12.74 8.46 -11.67
CA ILE A 106 12.38 7.45 -12.67
C ILE A 106 11.11 7.91 -13.38
N GLY A 107 11.15 7.96 -14.72
CA GLY A 107 10.00 8.32 -15.54
C GLY A 107 8.81 7.39 -15.30
N ARG A 108 7.59 7.92 -15.44
CA ARG A 108 6.35 7.20 -15.12
C ARG A 108 6.25 5.83 -15.79
N ASP A 109 6.47 5.75 -17.09
CA ASP A 109 6.40 4.49 -17.85
C ASP A 109 7.37 3.43 -17.33
N GLU A 110 8.55 3.86 -16.89
CA GLU A 110 9.58 2.97 -16.34
C GLU A 110 9.24 2.53 -14.90
N ARG A 111 8.60 3.40 -14.11
CA ARG A 111 8.06 3.02 -12.79
C ARG A 111 6.93 2.00 -12.92
N GLU A 112 6.00 2.23 -13.84
CA GLU A 112 4.88 1.31 -14.09
C GLU A 112 5.38 -0.08 -14.51
N LYS A 113 6.41 -0.15 -15.37
CA LYS A 113 7.09 -1.43 -15.72
C LYS A 113 7.71 -2.15 -14.53
N ARG A 114 8.09 -1.40 -13.49
CA ARG A 114 8.65 -1.93 -12.23
C ARG A 114 7.57 -2.19 -11.17
N GLY A 115 6.30 -2.02 -11.51
CA GLY A 115 5.18 -2.18 -10.58
C GLY A 115 5.07 -1.06 -9.54
N ILE A 116 5.69 0.10 -9.79
CA ILE A 116 5.62 1.28 -8.91
C ILE A 116 4.56 2.22 -9.47
N SER A 117 3.33 2.10 -8.99
CA SER A 117 2.24 2.98 -9.41
C SER A 117 2.23 4.30 -8.63
N ASP A 118 1.50 5.29 -9.16
CA ASP A 118 1.35 6.58 -8.48
C ASP A 118 0.51 6.45 -7.20
N GLY A 119 -0.41 5.47 -7.13
CA GLY A 119 -1.26 5.20 -5.96
C GLY A 119 -0.57 4.41 -4.84
N MET A 120 0.72 4.09 -5.00
CA MET A 120 1.48 3.28 -4.06
C MET A 120 1.90 4.07 -2.82
N LEU A 121 1.60 3.53 -1.64
CA LEU A 121 2.17 3.93 -0.35
C LEU A 121 3.03 2.80 0.22
N ARG A 122 4.23 3.14 0.68
CA ARG A 122 5.15 2.23 1.36
C ARG A 122 5.15 2.54 2.85
N LEU A 123 4.82 1.54 3.65
CA LEU A 123 4.78 1.59 5.10
C LEU A 123 5.96 0.84 5.71
N SER A 124 6.58 1.47 6.70
CA SER A 124 7.47 0.83 7.67
C SER A 124 6.70 0.80 8.98
N ILE A 125 6.19 -0.37 9.36
CA ILE A 125 5.40 -0.54 10.58
C ILE A 125 6.34 -0.58 11.79
N GLY A 126 6.06 0.32 12.74
CA GLY A 126 6.76 0.45 14.02
C GLY A 126 6.24 -0.53 15.07
N LEU A 127 6.33 -0.15 16.34
CA LEU A 127 5.95 -0.96 17.51
C LEU A 127 4.68 -0.44 18.22
N GLU A 128 3.91 0.41 17.55
CA GLU A 128 2.60 0.86 18.05
C GLU A 128 1.59 -0.28 18.14
N ASP A 129 0.48 -0.03 18.84
CA ASP A 129 -0.62 -0.97 18.96
C ASP A 129 -1.23 -1.29 17.56
N PRO A 130 -1.35 -2.57 17.17
CA PRO A 130 -1.85 -2.94 15.84
C PRO A 130 -3.25 -2.42 15.55
N GLU A 131 -4.14 -2.40 16.55
CA GLU A 131 -5.51 -1.95 16.41
C GLU A 131 -5.57 -0.44 16.17
N ASP A 132 -4.69 0.33 16.83
CA ASP A 132 -4.55 1.77 16.58
C ASP A 132 -4.04 2.06 15.17
N LEU A 133 -3.06 1.30 14.67
CA LEU A 133 -2.53 1.44 13.30
C LEU A 133 -3.60 1.12 12.25
N ILE A 134 -4.37 0.05 12.45
CA ILE A 134 -5.47 -0.33 11.56
C ILE A 134 -6.56 0.75 11.57
N ALA A 135 -6.93 1.25 12.76
CA ALA A 135 -7.94 2.29 12.90
C ALA A 135 -7.50 3.62 12.25
N ASP A 136 -6.22 3.98 12.37
CA ASP A 136 -5.67 5.18 11.75
C ASP A 136 -5.65 5.08 10.22
N LEU A 137 -5.24 3.93 9.68
CA LEU A 137 -5.29 3.70 8.24
C LEU A 137 -6.73 3.74 7.72
N LYS A 138 -7.67 3.12 8.44
CA LYS A 138 -9.09 3.14 8.07
C LYS A 138 -9.64 4.57 8.05
N GLN A 139 -9.40 5.37 9.09
CA GLN A 139 -9.94 6.75 9.13
C GLN A 139 -9.31 7.64 8.06
N ALA A 140 -8.04 7.43 7.73
CA ALA A 140 -7.36 8.17 6.67
C ALA A 140 -7.96 7.85 5.29
N ILE A 141 -8.24 6.56 5.01
CA ILE A 141 -8.92 6.12 3.79
C ILE A 141 -10.35 6.68 3.71
N ASP A 142 -11.14 6.53 4.78
CA ASP A 142 -12.53 7.01 4.82
C ASP A 142 -12.61 8.53 4.55
N LYS A 143 -11.67 9.32 5.09
CA LYS A 143 -11.59 10.76 4.84
C LYS A 143 -11.21 11.10 3.41
N ALA A 144 -10.26 10.37 2.81
CA ALA A 144 -9.90 10.57 1.42
C ALA A 144 -11.13 10.34 0.53
N ILE A 145 -11.87 9.25 0.75
CA ILE A 145 -13.13 8.97 0.03
C ILE A 145 -14.15 10.11 0.22
N ALA A 146 -14.39 10.53 1.47
CA ALA A 146 -15.35 11.57 1.78
C ALA A 146 -15.01 12.95 1.18
N SER A 147 -13.73 13.20 0.88
CA SER A 147 -13.25 14.47 0.31
C SER A 147 -13.43 14.57 -1.21
N GLY A 148 -14.16 13.62 -1.83
CA GLY A 148 -14.49 13.63 -3.26
C GLY A 148 -13.51 12.84 -4.13
N TYR A 149 -12.59 12.08 -3.53
CA TYR A 149 -11.80 11.09 -4.25
C TYR A 149 -12.66 9.83 -4.44
N SER A 150 -12.97 9.49 -5.69
CA SER A 150 -13.76 8.29 -5.99
C SER A 150 -12.85 7.06 -6.05
N LEU A 151 -13.14 6.09 -5.19
CA LEU A 151 -12.78 4.69 -5.43
C LEU A 151 -13.73 4.16 -6.52
N PRO A 152 -13.26 3.28 -7.42
CA PRO A 152 -14.05 2.76 -8.55
C PRO A 152 -15.26 1.92 -8.12
#